data_AF-A0A2E0NQG8-F1
#
_entry.id   AF-A0A2E0NQG8-F1
#
_cell.length_a   1.000
_cell.length_b   1.000
_cell.length_c   1.000
_cell.angle_alpha   90.00
_cell.angle_beta   90.00
_cell.angle_gamma   90.00
#
_symmetry.space_group_name_H-M   'P 1'
#
loop_
_entity.id
_entity.type
_entity.pdbx_description
1 polymer ?
#
loop_
_entity_poly.entity_id
_entity_poly.type
_entity_poly.pdbx_seq_one_letter_code
_entity_poly.pdbx_strand_id
1 'polypeptide(L)'
;MSVKIRLQRHGKKGKPFYWVVVADARSKRDGRYLEKIGTYNPNTNPATLKIDVDNAVNWLQNGAQPTDTARNLLSEVGAMLKNHLINGVHKGALKEEEVETKFEAWLAEKASRNTINIEKISKAKADKKAKILAAEKEVSEKRKADAEAAMAEKEAAAEQAASDAVAEEAASEPIAEEAAPEAVAEEAASEPVAEEAAPEAPAEEAASEPVAEEA
;
A
#
# COMPACT_ATOMS: atom_id res chain seq x y z
N MET A 1 -16.34 26.08 -29.40
CA MET A 1 -15.88 26.10 -28.00
C MET A 1 -16.77 25.17 -27.22
N SER A 2 -16.23 24.14 -26.57
CA SER A 2 -17.05 23.19 -25.82
C SER A 2 -16.41 22.91 -24.47
N VAL A 3 -17.16 23.11 -23.40
CA VAL A 3 -16.75 22.73 -22.05
C VAL A 3 -16.90 21.22 -21.92
N LYS A 4 -15.88 20.54 -21.38
CA LYS A 4 -15.87 19.09 -21.17
C LYS A 4 -15.63 18.75 -19.71
N ILE A 5 -16.31 17.70 -19.25
CA ILE A 5 -16.02 17.06 -17.97
C ILE A 5 -15.00 15.95 -18.24
N ARG A 6 -13.80 16.10 -17.68
CA ARG A 6 -12.66 15.24 -17.96
C ARG A 6 -11.87 14.90 -16.71
N LEU A 7 -11.06 13.86 -16.82
CA LEU A 7 -10.16 13.43 -15.76
C LEU A 7 -8.79 14.09 -15.93
N GLN A 8 -8.36 14.79 -14.88
CA GLN A 8 -7.02 15.36 -14.78
C GLN A 8 -6.14 14.41 -13.97
N ARG A 9 -4.95 14.06 -14.46
CA ARG A 9 -4.08 13.10 -13.79
C ARG A 9 -3.22 13.82 -12.75
N HIS A 10 -3.47 13.49 -11.50
CA HIS A 10 -2.62 13.78 -10.36
C HIS A 10 -1.99 12.49 -9.82
N GLY A 11 -1.08 12.62 -8.86
CA GLY A 11 -0.40 11.50 -8.24
C GLY A 11 0.92 11.12 -8.91
N LYS A 12 1.51 10.01 -8.44
CA LYS A 12 2.89 9.62 -8.75
C LYS A 12 2.96 8.59 -9.88
N LYS A 13 4.17 8.32 -10.37
CA LYS A 13 4.42 7.20 -11.29
C LYS A 13 3.92 5.89 -10.63
N GLY A 14 3.17 5.10 -11.38
CA GLY A 14 2.60 3.82 -10.91
C GLY A 14 1.40 3.91 -9.96
N LYS A 15 1.05 5.09 -9.42
CA LYS A 15 -0.15 5.29 -8.57
C LYS A 15 -0.93 6.51 -9.05
N PRO A 16 -1.80 6.36 -10.09
CA PRO A 16 -2.58 7.47 -10.63
C PRO A 16 -3.70 7.89 -9.68
N PHE A 17 -3.93 9.19 -9.54
CA PHE A 17 -5.06 9.78 -8.83
C PHE A 17 -5.73 10.78 -9.76
N TYR A 18 -7.04 10.77 -9.91
CA TYR A 18 -7.70 11.63 -10.88
C TYR A 18 -8.55 12.69 -10.19
N TRP A 19 -8.48 13.91 -10.67
CA TRP A 19 -9.49 14.92 -10.36
C TRP A 19 -10.54 14.90 -11.46
N VAL A 20 -11.81 14.94 -11.08
CA VAL A 20 -12.91 15.11 -12.02
C VAL A 20 -13.15 16.60 -12.14
N VAL A 21 -12.92 17.13 -13.33
CA VAL A 21 -12.73 18.56 -13.55
C VAL A 21 -13.48 19.00 -14.79
N VAL A 22 -14.04 20.21 -14.73
CA VAL A 22 -14.69 20.88 -15.84
C VAL A 22 -13.72 21.86 -16.46
N ALA A 23 -13.45 21.72 -17.76
CA ALA A 23 -12.51 22.59 -18.47
C ALA A 23 -12.89 22.75 -19.95
N ASP A 24 -12.36 23.81 -20.61
CA ASP A 24 -12.45 23.93 -22.07
C ASP A 24 -11.73 22.73 -22.73
N ALA A 25 -12.33 22.17 -23.77
CA ALA A 25 -11.79 21.06 -24.55
C ALA A 25 -10.38 21.33 -25.10
N ARG A 26 -10.04 22.59 -25.38
CA ARG A 26 -8.72 22.99 -25.93
C ARG A 26 -7.61 23.07 -24.88
N SER A 27 -7.96 23.14 -23.60
CA SER A 27 -6.98 23.22 -22.53
C SER A 27 -6.14 21.93 -22.45
N LYS A 28 -4.87 22.03 -22.09
CA LYS A 28 -4.00 20.86 -21.81
C LYS A 28 -4.64 19.95 -20.76
N ARG A 29 -4.38 18.64 -20.78
CA ARG A 29 -4.96 17.65 -19.85
C ARG A 29 -4.85 18.10 -18.39
N ASP A 30 -3.63 18.44 -17.98
CA ASP A 30 -3.32 18.87 -16.61
C ASP A 30 -3.12 20.39 -16.49
N GLY A 31 -3.78 21.15 -17.37
CA GLY A 31 -3.72 22.61 -17.39
C GLY A 31 -4.79 23.30 -16.53
N ARG A 32 -5.06 24.56 -16.86
CA ARG A 32 -6.11 25.37 -16.23
C ARG A 32 -7.49 24.76 -16.45
N TYR A 33 -8.27 24.72 -15.38
CA TYR A 33 -9.66 24.30 -15.37
C TYR A 33 -10.59 25.41 -14.87
N LEU A 34 -11.89 25.19 -15.05
CA LEU A 34 -12.94 26.09 -14.55
C LEU A 34 -13.29 25.72 -13.11
N GLU A 35 -13.69 24.46 -12.89
CA GLU A 35 -14.12 23.98 -11.58
C GLU A 35 -13.75 22.51 -11.37
N LYS A 36 -13.44 22.16 -10.11
CA LYS A 36 -13.19 20.79 -9.68
C LYS A 36 -14.46 20.24 -9.01
N ILE A 37 -15.13 19.33 -9.70
CA ILE A 37 -16.39 18.71 -9.22
C ILE A 37 -16.17 17.46 -8.37
N GLY A 38 -14.96 16.87 -8.41
CA GLY A 38 -14.71 15.66 -7.64
C GLY A 38 -13.31 15.05 -7.77
N THR A 39 -13.17 13.85 -7.24
CA THR A 39 -11.95 13.05 -7.24
C THR A 39 -12.26 11.56 -7.45
N TYR A 40 -11.35 10.87 -8.10
CA TYR A 40 -11.43 9.45 -8.41
C TYR A 40 -10.09 8.77 -8.11
N ASN A 41 -10.11 7.75 -7.25
CA ASN A 41 -8.96 6.95 -6.88
C ASN A 41 -9.14 5.49 -7.32
N PRO A 42 -8.51 5.04 -8.41
CA PRO A 42 -8.58 3.66 -8.87
C PRO A 42 -7.68 2.70 -8.08
N ASN A 43 -6.78 3.20 -7.21
CA ASN A 43 -5.83 2.33 -6.50
C ASN A 43 -6.46 1.61 -5.31
N THR A 44 -7.63 2.06 -4.86
CA THR A 44 -8.37 1.38 -3.79
C THR A 44 -9.32 0.36 -4.40
N ASN A 45 -9.59 -0.72 -3.67
CA ASN A 45 -10.59 -1.72 -4.05
C ASN A 45 -11.57 -1.91 -2.88
N PRO A 46 -12.79 -1.35 -2.94
CA PRO A 46 -13.43 -0.68 -4.09
C PRO A 46 -12.80 0.69 -4.44
N ALA A 47 -12.98 1.15 -5.69
CA ALA A 47 -12.46 2.45 -6.13
C ALA A 47 -13.14 3.59 -5.38
N THR A 48 -12.35 4.53 -4.85
CA THR A 48 -12.92 5.65 -4.06
C THR A 48 -13.32 6.75 -5.02
N LEU A 49 -14.62 7.07 -5.03
CA LEU A 49 -15.21 8.10 -5.87
C LEU A 49 -15.90 9.13 -4.98
N LYS A 50 -15.52 10.40 -5.12
CA LYS A 50 -16.16 11.52 -4.42
C LYS A 50 -16.49 12.59 -5.45
N ILE A 51 -17.76 12.77 -5.75
CA ILE A 51 -18.25 13.76 -6.72
C ILE A 51 -19.39 14.52 -6.05
N ASP A 52 -19.39 15.84 -6.21
CA ASP A 52 -20.53 16.69 -5.89
C ASP A 52 -21.58 16.56 -7.02
N VAL A 53 -22.75 15.99 -6.67
CA VAL A 53 -23.80 15.66 -7.63
C VAL A 53 -24.46 16.93 -8.18
N ASP A 54 -24.72 17.91 -7.32
CA ASP A 54 -25.48 19.10 -7.69
C ASP A 54 -24.66 19.98 -8.63
N ASN A 55 -23.39 20.19 -8.30
CA ASN A 55 -22.47 20.91 -9.17
C ASN A 55 -22.26 20.18 -10.51
N ALA A 56 -22.14 18.85 -10.50
CA ALA A 56 -22.03 18.08 -11.74
C ALA A 56 -23.27 18.23 -12.62
N VAL A 57 -24.48 18.21 -12.04
CA VAL A 57 -25.74 18.40 -12.76
C VAL A 57 -25.83 19.80 -13.34
N ASN A 58 -25.47 20.84 -12.58
CA ASN A 58 -25.47 22.22 -13.06
C ASN A 58 -24.59 22.38 -14.33
N TRP A 59 -23.39 21.81 -14.32
CA TRP A 59 -22.53 21.83 -15.51
C TRP A 59 -23.09 21.03 -16.69
N LEU A 60 -23.73 19.90 -16.44
CA LEU A 60 -24.40 19.11 -17.48
C LEU A 60 -25.58 19.86 -18.11
N GLN A 61 -26.37 20.57 -17.30
CA GLN A 61 -27.47 21.44 -17.76
C GLN A 61 -26.95 22.62 -18.60
N ASN A 62 -25.78 23.17 -18.23
CA ASN A 62 -25.08 24.20 -19.00
C ASN A 62 -24.42 23.66 -20.30
N GLY A 63 -24.63 22.38 -20.65
CA GLY A 63 -24.16 21.78 -21.89
C GLY A 63 -22.75 21.20 -21.84
N ALA A 64 -22.15 21.05 -20.65
CA ALA A 64 -20.84 20.41 -20.53
C ALA A 64 -20.90 18.95 -21.01
N GLN A 65 -19.97 18.57 -21.88
CA GLN A 65 -19.94 17.23 -22.46
C GLN A 65 -18.98 16.32 -21.67
N PRO A 66 -19.46 15.24 -21.03
CA PRO A 66 -18.59 14.31 -20.32
C PRO A 66 -17.79 13.43 -21.29
N THR A 67 -16.54 13.18 -20.94
CA THR A 67 -15.72 12.12 -21.57
C THR A 67 -16.22 10.73 -21.17
N ASP A 68 -15.85 9.68 -21.92
CA ASP A 68 -16.43 8.34 -21.74
C ASP A 68 -16.27 7.78 -20.32
N THR A 69 -15.04 7.79 -19.79
CA THR A 69 -14.77 7.37 -18.41
C THR A 69 -15.46 8.29 -17.38
N ALA A 70 -15.48 9.60 -17.61
CA ALA A 70 -16.16 10.53 -16.71
C ALA A 70 -17.68 10.28 -16.70
N ARG A 71 -18.28 9.94 -17.84
CA ARG A 71 -19.70 9.57 -17.93
C ARG A 71 -20.01 8.35 -17.08
N ASN A 72 -19.16 7.34 -17.11
CA ASN A 72 -19.33 6.13 -16.29
C ASN A 72 -19.27 6.48 -14.80
N LEU A 73 -18.27 7.26 -14.38
CA LEU A 73 -18.15 7.71 -12.98
C LEU A 73 -19.36 8.56 -12.54
N LEU A 74 -19.83 9.49 -13.39
CA LEU A 74 -21.03 10.29 -13.11
C LEU A 74 -22.29 9.43 -13.04
N SER A 75 -22.36 8.34 -13.82
CA SER A 75 -23.47 7.37 -13.76
C SER A 75 -23.42 6.50 -12.50
N GLU A 76 -22.23 6.20 -11.97
CA GLU A 76 -22.08 5.45 -10.72
C GLU A 76 -22.60 6.23 -9.52
N VAL A 77 -22.37 7.54 -9.49
CA VAL A 77 -22.83 8.43 -8.41
C VAL A 77 -24.29 8.84 -8.60
N GLY A 78 -24.79 8.88 -9.84
CA GLY A 78 -26.19 9.19 -10.16
C GLY A 78 -26.42 10.60 -10.72
N ALA A 79 -25.36 11.38 -10.94
CA ALA A 79 -25.47 12.71 -11.56
C ALA A 79 -26.11 12.64 -12.96
N MET A 80 -25.81 11.60 -13.75
CA MET A 80 -26.44 11.39 -15.05
C MET A 80 -27.95 11.11 -14.94
N LEU A 81 -28.36 10.35 -13.92
CA LEU A 81 -29.78 10.05 -13.68
C LEU A 81 -30.53 11.31 -13.24
N LYS A 82 -30.00 12.04 -12.26
CA LYS A 82 -30.57 13.31 -11.78
C LYS A 82 -30.71 14.32 -12.93
N ASN A 83 -29.68 14.44 -13.77
CA ASN A 83 -29.72 15.29 -14.97
C ASN A 83 -30.84 14.87 -15.96
N HIS A 84 -31.04 13.56 -16.18
CA HIS A 84 -32.11 13.07 -17.05
C HIS A 84 -33.50 13.39 -16.49
N LEU A 85 -33.70 13.21 -15.19
CA LEU A 85 -34.97 13.49 -14.52
C LEU A 85 -35.31 14.98 -14.57
N ILE A 86 -34.33 15.87 -14.31
CA ILE A 86 -34.50 17.32 -14.43
C ILE A 86 -34.86 17.73 -15.86
N ASN A 87 -34.22 17.12 -16.87
CA ASN A 87 -34.62 17.35 -18.26
C ASN A 87 -36.06 16.92 -18.55
N GLY A 88 -36.60 15.93 -17.83
CA GLY A 88 -38.01 15.56 -17.87
C GLY A 88 -38.93 16.64 -17.26
N VAL A 89 -38.49 17.27 -16.16
CA VAL A 89 -39.19 18.42 -15.54
C VAL A 89 -39.22 19.61 -16.48
N HIS A 90 -38.09 19.96 -17.11
CA HIS A 90 -38.03 21.05 -18.10
C HIS A 90 -38.97 20.84 -19.31
N LYS A 91 -39.26 19.58 -19.64
CA LYS A 91 -40.21 19.20 -20.70
C LYS A 91 -41.66 19.09 -20.21
N GLY A 92 -41.93 19.33 -18.92
CA GLY A 92 -43.25 19.25 -18.31
C GLY A 92 -43.76 17.82 -18.04
N ALA A 93 -42.90 16.80 -18.15
CA ALA A 93 -43.29 15.40 -17.97
C ALA A 93 -43.28 14.94 -16.51
N LEU A 94 -42.60 15.67 -15.62
CA LEU A 94 -42.36 15.31 -14.22
C LEU A 94 -42.42 16.55 -13.33
N LYS A 95 -42.70 16.35 -12.04
CA LYS A 95 -42.54 17.36 -10.98
C LYS A 95 -41.22 17.19 -10.25
N GLU A 96 -40.71 18.25 -9.63
CA GLU A 96 -39.44 18.23 -8.89
C GLU A 96 -39.45 17.22 -7.72
N GLU A 97 -40.57 17.10 -7.01
CA GLU A 97 -40.72 16.12 -5.91
C GLU A 97 -40.61 14.66 -6.40
N GLU A 98 -41.11 14.39 -7.61
CA GLU A 98 -41.00 13.06 -8.22
C GLU A 98 -39.56 12.74 -8.65
N VAL A 99 -38.75 13.77 -8.93
CA VAL A 99 -37.33 13.59 -9.25
C VAL A 99 -36.58 13.11 -8.03
N GLU A 100 -36.78 13.77 -6.89
CA GLU A 100 -36.04 13.44 -5.67
C GLU A 100 -36.42 12.06 -5.15
N THR A 101 -37.71 11.74 -5.11
CA THR A 101 -38.19 10.40 -4.70
C THR A 101 -37.63 9.28 -5.58
N LYS A 102 -37.60 9.46 -6.91
CA LYS A 102 -36.99 8.49 -7.83
C LYS A 102 -35.47 8.40 -7.65
N PHE A 103 -34.83 9.52 -7.38
CA PHE A 103 -33.39 9.58 -7.16
C PHE A 103 -32.98 8.90 -5.85
N GLU A 104 -33.69 9.15 -4.76
CA GLU A 104 -33.50 8.50 -3.46
C GLU A 104 -33.73 6.99 -3.53
N ALA A 105 -34.80 6.55 -4.21
CA ALA A 105 -35.06 5.13 -4.42
C ALA A 105 -33.89 4.44 -5.18
N TRP A 106 -33.36 5.11 -6.20
CA TRP A 106 -32.20 4.61 -6.93
C TRP A 106 -30.92 4.59 -6.07
N LEU A 107 -30.71 5.61 -5.23
CA LEU A 107 -29.58 5.66 -4.30
C LEU A 107 -29.64 4.51 -3.30
N ALA A 108 -30.83 4.20 -2.76
CA ALA A 108 -31.04 3.06 -1.88
C ALA A 108 -30.69 1.74 -2.58
N GLU A 109 -31.21 1.51 -3.80
CA GLU A 109 -30.89 0.31 -4.59
C GLU A 109 -29.38 0.21 -4.89
N LYS A 110 -28.74 1.34 -5.23
CA LYS A 110 -27.30 1.41 -5.47
C LYS A 110 -26.49 1.11 -4.21
N ALA A 111 -26.88 1.65 -3.07
CA ALA A 111 -26.22 1.37 -1.79
C ALA A 111 -26.25 -0.14 -1.49
N SER A 112 -27.39 -0.80 -1.65
CA SER A 112 -27.52 -2.25 -1.48
C SER A 112 -26.66 -3.05 -2.47
N ARG A 113 -26.58 -2.63 -3.74
CA ARG A 113 -25.67 -3.29 -4.71
C ARG A 113 -24.20 -3.09 -4.33
N ASN A 114 -23.84 -1.92 -3.83
CA ASN A 114 -22.47 -1.62 -3.42
C ASN A 114 -22.06 -2.44 -2.20
N THR A 115 -22.93 -2.62 -1.20
CA THR A 115 -22.65 -3.49 -0.04
C THR A 115 -22.42 -4.94 -0.48
N ILE A 116 -23.26 -5.48 -1.36
CA ILE A 116 -23.09 -6.83 -1.93
C ILE A 116 -21.73 -6.96 -2.64
N ASN A 117 -21.33 -5.96 -3.42
CA ASN A 117 -20.04 -5.99 -4.13
C ASN A 117 -18.86 -5.90 -3.16
N ILE A 118 -18.95 -5.05 -2.13
CA ILE A 118 -17.93 -4.94 -1.08
C ILE A 118 -17.76 -6.27 -0.35
N GLU A 119 -18.86 -6.95 0.00
CA GLU A 119 -18.81 -8.27 0.64
C GLU A 119 -18.20 -9.34 -0.26
N LYS A 120 -18.51 -9.34 -1.57
CA LYS A 120 -17.88 -10.27 -2.53
C LYS A 120 -16.37 -10.02 -2.61
N ILE A 121 -15.96 -8.76 -2.65
CA ILE A 121 -14.54 -8.37 -2.67
C ILE A 121 -13.85 -8.78 -1.37
N SER A 122 -14.49 -8.59 -0.21
CA SER A 122 -13.89 -8.97 1.09
C SER A 122 -13.75 -10.48 1.22
N LYS A 123 -14.76 -11.27 0.82
CA LYS A 123 -14.69 -12.73 0.75
C LYS A 123 -13.57 -13.21 -0.17
N ALA A 124 -13.50 -12.69 -1.40
CA ALA A 124 -12.44 -13.05 -2.34
C ALA A 124 -11.03 -12.69 -1.83
N LYS A 125 -10.88 -11.56 -1.10
CA LYS A 125 -9.61 -11.20 -0.44
C LYS A 125 -9.29 -12.16 0.70
N ALA A 126 -10.27 -12.56 1.51
CA ALA A 126 -10.08 -13.52 2.59
C ALA A 126 -9.66 -14.90 2.05
N ASP A 127 -10.31 -15.39 0.99
CA ASP A 127 -9.97 -16.66 0.34
C ASP A 127 -8.56 -16.65 -0.24
N LYS A 128 -8.16 -15.54 -0.90
CA LYS A 128 -6.79 -15.36 -1.39
C LYS A 128 -5.79 -15.34 -0.24
N LYS A 129 -6.08 -14.62 0.85
CA LYS A 129 -5.20 -14.57 2.03
C LYS A 129 -5.07 -15.95 2.68
N ALA A 130 -6.16 -16.69 2.81
CA ALA A 130 -6.15 -18.04 3.38
C ALA A 130 -5.31 -19.02 2.53
N LYS A 131 -5.43 -18.95 1.20
CA LYS A 131 -4.60 -19.74 0.28
C LYS A 131 -3.12 -19.40 0.36
N ILE A 132 -2.79 -18.11 0.43
CA ILE A 132 -1.40 -17.65 0.58
C ILE A 132 -0.82 -18.16 1.91
N LEU A 133 -1.57 -18.04 3.00
CA LEU A 133 -1.15 -18.48 4.32
C LEU A 133 -0.99 -20.01 4.39
N ALA A 134 -1.89 -20.78 3.77
CA ALA A 134 -1.75 -22.23 3.67
C ALA A 134 -0.48 -22.63 2.89
N ALA A 135 -0.23 -22.00 1.75
CA ALA A 135 1.00 -22.23 0.97
C ALA A 135 2.26 -21.86 1.75
N GLU A 136 2.26 -20.77 2.52
CA GLU A 136 3.39 -20.38 3.36
C GLU A 136 3.64 -21.38 4.50
N LYS A 137 2.57 -21.89 5.13
CA LYS A 137 2.67 -22.92 6.17
C LYS A 137 3.28 -24.21 5.64
N GLU A 138 2.79 -24.74 4.52
CA GLU A 138 3.33 -25.94 3.89
C GLU A 138 4.82 -25.79 3.53
N VAL A 139 5.22 -24.63 3.00
CA VAL A 139 6.62 -24.35 2.71
C VAL A 139 7.46 -24.24 3.98
N SER A 140 6.90 -23.66 5.06
CA SER A 140 7.60 -23.56 6.35
C SER A 140 7.77 -24.92 7.03
N GLU A 141 6.76 -25.80 6.96
CA GLU A 141 6.81 -27.15 7.52
C GLU A 141 7.81 -28.02 6.76
N LYS A 142 7.85 -27.92 5.42
CA LYS A 142 8.88 -28.58 4.60
C LYS A 142 10.30 -28.12 4.98
N ARG A 143 10.53 -26.80 5.10
CA ARG A 143 11.86 -26.30 5.53
C ARG A 143 12.24 -26.75 6.94
N LYS A 144 11.29 -26.87 7.87
CA LYS A 144 11.56 -27.39 9.21
C LYS A 144 11.94 -28.87 9.18
N ALA A 145 11.20 -29.68 8.44
CA ALA A 145 11.49 -31.11 8.28
C ALA A 145 12.85 -31.34 7.60
N ASP A 146 13.18 -30.55 6.56
CA ASP A 146 14.49 -30.62 5.89
C ASP A 146 15.63 -30.19 6.83
N ALA A 147 15.40 -29.18 7.68
CA ALA A 147 16.39 -28.73 8.67
C ALA A 147 16.59 -29.74 9.81
N GLU A 148 15.51 -30.35 10.31
CA GLU A 148 15.56 -31.42 11.32
C GLU A 148 16.25 -32.68 10.75
N ALA A 149 15.97 -33.05 9.50
CA ALA A 149 16.66 -34.15 8.82
C ALA A 149 18.16 -33.85 8.64
N ALA A 150 18.52 -32.63 8.23
CA ALA A 150 19.93 -32.23 8.09
C ALA A 150 20.67 -32.14 9.44
N MET A 151 19.97 -31.79 10.53
CA MET A 151 20.54 -31.81 11.89
C MET A 151 20.73 -33.24 12.39
N ALA A 152 19.76 -34.13 12.15
CA ALA A 152 19.85 -35.54 12.50
C ALA A 152 20.93 -36.28 11.70
N GLU A 153 21.12 -35.94 10.42
CA GLU A 153 22.19 -36.51 9.59
C GLU A 153 23.58 -36.01 10.04
N LYS A 154 23.68 -34.76 10.51
CA LYS A 154 24.90 -34.24 11.13
C LYS A 154 25.19 -34.86 12.49
N GLU A 155 24.18 -35.08 13.33
CA GLU A 155 24.33 -35.80 14.61
C GLU A 155 24.71 -37.26 14.38
N ALA A 156 24.07 -37.96 13.44
CA ALA A 156 24.41 -39.33 13.09
C ALA A 156 25.84 -39.44 12.50
N ALA A 157 26.27 -38.49 11.67
CA ALA A 157 27.65 -38.45 11.16
C ALA A 157 28.68 -38.12 12.27
N ALA A 158 28.32 -37.29 13.25
CA ALA A 158 29.16 -37.00 14.41
C ALA A 158 29.27 -38.21 15.38
N GLU A 159 28.18 -38.95 15.56
CA GLU A 159 28.14 -40.15 16.40
C GLU A 159 28.85 -41.34 15.73
N GLN A 160 28.77 -41.44 14.39
CA GLN A 160 29.53 -42.42 13.61
C GLN A 160 31.03 -42.09 13.61
N ALA A 161 31.42 -40.81 13.50
CA ALA A 161 32.82 -40.36 13.65
C ALA A 161 33.36 -40.57 15.08
N ALA A 162 32.53 -40.44 16.11
CA ALA A 162 32.91 -40.77 17.49
C ALA A 162 33.06 -42.29 17.70
N SER A 163 32.26 -43.12 17.03
CA SER A 163 32.40 -44.58 17.07
C SER A 163 33.61 -45.12 16.29
N ASP A 164 33.99 -44.46 15.19
CA ASP A 164 35.21 -44.78 14.42
C ASP A 164 36.47 -44.38 15.21
N ALA A 165 36.44 -43.26 15.94
CA ALA A 165 37.54 -42.82 16.82
C ALA A 165 37.78 -43.78 18.01
N VAL A 166 36.73 -44.39 18.58
CA VAL A 166 36.86 -45.39 19.66
C VAL A 166 37.34 -46.76 19.14
N ALA A 167 37.13 -47.08 17.86
CA ALA A 167 37.69 -48.27 17.22
C ALA A 167 39.19 -48.14 16.92
N GLU A 168 39.69 -46.92 16.70
CA GLU A 168 41.11 -46.63 16.50
C GLU A 168 41.87 -46.52 17.84
N GLU A 169 41.21 -46.14 18.94
CA GLU A 169 41.80 -46.07 20.30
C GLU A 169 41.94 -47.45 20.99
N ALA A 170 41.28 -48.51 20.52
CA ALA A 170 41.49 -49.87 21.01
C ALA A 170 42.76 -50.57 20.46
N ALA A 171 43.46 -49.92 19.51
CA ALA A 171 44.67 -50.46 18.87
C ALA A 171 45.98 -49.81 19.34
N SER A 172 45.95 -48.77 20.18
CA SER A 172 47.18 -48.15 20.66
C SER A 172 47.03 -47.36 21.95
N GLU A 173 47.48 -47.96 23.06
CA GLU A 173 48.06 -47.26 24.20
C GLU A 173 49.18 -48.15 24.80
N PRO A 174 50.16 -47.61 25.53
CA PRO A 174 50.75 -46.26 25.46
C PRO A 174 52.29 -46.30 25.72
N ILE A 175 53.07 -45.29 25.28
CA ILE A 175 54.35 -44.97 25.96
C ILE A 175 54.54 -43.46 26.02
N ALA A 176 54.96 -43.02 27.21
CA ALA A 176 54.94 -41.71 27.82
C ALA A 176 56.21 -40.85 27.62
N GLU A 177 56.18 -39.68 28.28
CA GLU A 177 57.31 -38.91 28.89
C GLU A 177 57.83 -37.74 28.03
N GLU A 178 57.46 -36.45 28.24
CA GLU A 178 57.51 -35.50 29.38
C GLU A 178 58.90 -34.83 29.63
N ALA A 179 58.88 -33.48 29.46
CA ALA A 179 59.73 -32.39 30.02
C ALA A 179 61.23 -32.26 29.60
N ALA A 180 61.70 -31.22 28.86
CA ALA A 180 61.80 -29.74 29.11
C ALA A 180 63.15 -29.31 29.78
N PRO A 181 63.61 -28.02 29.79
CA PRO A 181 63.48 -26.86 28.85
C PRO A 181 64.74 -25.91 28.77
N GLU A 182 64.61 -24.79 28.02
CA GLU A 182 65.26 -23.43 28.08
C GLU A 182 65.75 -22.95 26.69
N ALA A 183 65.52 -21.71 26.18
CA ALA A 183 64.99 -20.46 26.73
C ALA A 183 64.66 -19.42 25.61
N VAL A 184 63.52 -18.70 25.78
CA VAL A 184 63.31 -17.20 25.74
C VAL A 184 63.59 -16.45 24.41
N ALA A 185 62.82 -15.51 23.85
CA ALA A 185 61.58 -14.71 24.07
C ALA A 185 61.09 -14.27 22.65
N GLU A 186 59.92 -13.70 22.33
CA GLU A 186 58.96 -12.85 23.04
C GLU A 186 57.62 -12.85 22.26
N GLU A 187 56.54 -12.53 22.99
CA GLU A 187 55.09 -12.65 22.75
C GLU A 187 54.47 -11.76 21.65
N ALA A 188 53.46 -12.31 20.93
CA ALA A 188 52.00 -12.03 20.99
C ALA A 188 51.55 -10.73 20.29
N ALA A 189 50.87 -10.80 19.13
CA ALA A 189 49.45 -11.11 18.89
C ALA A 189 48.50 -9.91 19.08
N SER A 190 47.84 -9.51 17.98
CA SER A 190 46.40 -9.20 17.81
C SER A 190 46.13 -8.09 16.78
N GLU A 191 45.41 -8.46 15.71
CA GLU A 191 44.60 -7.56 14.86
C GLU A 191 43.28 -7.19 15.61
N PRO A 192 42.38 -6.36 15.05
CA PRO A 192 42.53 -5.01 14.51
C PRO A 192 41.45 -4.07 15.11
N VAL A 193 41.76 -2.83 15.46
CA VAL A 193 40.75 -1.83 15.82
C VAL A 193 41.02 -0.51 15.11
N ALA A 194 39.96 -0.01 14.51
CA ALA A 194 39.84 1.24 13.76
C ALA A 194 40.30 2.46 14.55
N GLU A 195 41.01 3.37 13.87
CA GLU A 195 41.16 4.76 14.30
C GLU A 195 41.43 5.64 13.07
N GLU A 196 40.50 6.56 12.77
CA GLU A 196 40.87 7.92 12.43
C GLU A 196 40.01 8.85 13.31
N ALA A 197 40.72 9.53 14.21
CA ALA A 197 40.29 10.67 15.02
C ALA A 197 39.86 11.85 14.09
N ALA A 198 39.07 12.85 14.51
CA ALA A 198 39.06 13.49 15.82
C ALA A 198 37.71 14.22 16.09
N PRO A 199 37.40 14.45 17.38
CA PRO A 199 36.18 15.08 17.88
C PRO A 199 36.37 16.56 18.24
N GLU A 200 35.28 17.32 18.28
CA GLU A 200 35.17 18.44 19.23
C GLU A 200 33.73 18.55 19.75
N ALA A 201 33.63 18.64 21.07
CA ALA A 201 32.43 18.53 21.88
C ALA A 201 31.88 19.92 22.28
N PRO A 202 30.65 19.99 22.85
CA PRO A 202 29.84 21.20 23.00
C PRO A 202 29.82 21.77 24.44
N ALA A 203 29.47 23.05 24.59
CA ALA A 203 28.89 23.68 25.80
C ALA A 203 28.31 25.06 25.36
N GLU A 204 27.01 25.35 25.44
CA GLU A 204 26.15 25.66 26.62
C GLU A 204 26.17 27.16 27.00
N GLU A 205 25.01 27.65 27.50
CA GLU A 205 24.63 28.99 27.98
C GLU A 205 24.20 30.06 26.94
N ALA A 206 23.11 30.82 27.09
CA ALA A 206 22.17 30.99 28.20
C ALA A 206 20.83 31.60 27.73
N ALA A 207 19.83 31.37 28.58
CA ALA A 207 18.48 31.92 28.63
C ALA A 207 18.36 33.46 28.44
N SER A 208 17.25 33.89 27.83
CA SER A 208 16.27 34.80 28.47
C SER A 208 15.00 34.96 27.61
N GLU A 209 13.86 34.59 28.21
CA GLU A 209 12.49 34.97 27.79
C GLU A 209 12.18 36.44 28.20
N PRO A 210 10.92 36.92 28.22
CA PRO A 210 10.08 37.32 27.09
C PRO A 210 9.50 38.75 27.28
N VAL A 211 8.97 39.40 26.24
CA VAL A 211 8.05 40.56 26.42
C VAL A 211 6.91 40.50 25.41
N ALA A 212 5.69 40.56 25.94
CA ALA A 212 4.42 40.72 25.24
C ALA A 212 4.25 42.15 24.68
N GLU A 213 3.36 42.34 23.70
CA GLU A 213 2.27 43.35 23.68
C GLU A 213 1.82 43.71 22.24
N GLU A 214 0.52 43.48 22.02
CA GLU A 214 -0.49 44.19 21.21
C GLU A 214 -0.11 44.95 19.91
N ALA A 215 -0.72 44.53 18.80
CA ALA A 215 -1.44 45.38 17.82
C ALA A 215 -2.26 44.52 16.84
#